data_AF-P50744-F1
#
_entry.id   AF-P50744-F1
#
_cell.length_a   1.000
_cell.length_b   1.000
_cell.length_c   1.000
_cell.angle_alpha   90.00
_cell.angle_beta   90.00
_cell.angle_gamma   90.00
#
_symmetry.space_group_name_H-M   'P 1'
#
loop_
_entity.id
_entity.type
_entity.pdbx_description
1 polymer ?
#
loop_
_entity_poly.entity_id
_entity_poly.type
_entity_poly.pdbx_seq_one_letter_code
_entity_poly.pdbx_strand_id
1 'polypeptide(L)' 'MNLALMKMWFALGSMGLMFLAVASIYLSRFKCQNRFLKIAISSFAYMCMLISGIIVFVVVFSGPVNE' A
#
# COMPACT_ATOMS: atom_id res chain seq x y z
N MET A 1 23.45 7.95 4.69
CA MET A 1 22.85 6.98 3.75
C MET A 1 22.33 7.79 2.58
N ASN A 2 22.70 7.45 1.34
CA ASN A 2 22.34 8.24 0.17
C ASN A 2 20.84 8.54 0.15
N LEU A 3 20.43 9.76 -0.20
CA LEU A 3 19.00 10.13 -0.29
C LEU A 3 18.25 9.13 -1.20
N ALA A 4 18.96 8.57 -2.19
CA ALA A 4 18.43 7.57 -3.12
C ALA A 4 18.09 6.25 -2.41
N LEU A 5 18.96 5.81 -1.50
CA LEU A 5 18.78 4.55 -0.79
C LEU A 5 17.58 4.61 0.15
N MET A 6 17.36 5.77 0.80
CA MET A 6 16.15 6.01 1.58
C MET A 6 14.89 5.95 0.70
N LYS A 7 14.89 6.62 -0.47
CA LYS A 7 13.77 6.55 -1.41
C LYS A 7 13.45 5.12 -1.85
N MET A 8 14.46 4.30 -2.12
CA MET A 8 14.27 2.89 -2.47
C MET A 8 13.62 2.08 -1.34
N TRP A 9 14.02 2.33 -0.09
CA TRP A 9 13.39 1.68 1.06
C TRP A 9 11.92 2.06 1.23
N PHE A 10 11.58 3.33 1.03
CA PHE A 10 10.18 3.77 0.99
C PHE A 10 9.42 3.13 -0.17
N ALA A 11 10.05 2.98 -1.35
CA ALA A 11 9.47 2.28 -2.49
C ALA A 11 9.15 0.81 -2.16
N LEU A 12 10.13 0.07 -1.62
CA LEU A 12 9.98 -1.33 -1.22
C LEU A 12 8.89 -1.49 -0.15
N GLY A 13 8.88 -0.61 0.85
CA GLY A 13 7.84 -0.58 1.88
C GLY A 13 6.45 -0.32 1.30
N SER A 14 6.34 0.61 0.33
CA SER A 14 5.08 0.91 -0.34
C SER A 14 4.54 -0.27 -1.15
N MET A 15 5.39 -0.97 -1.91
CA MET A 15 4.99 -2.17 -2.64
C MET A 15 4.50 -3.27 -1.69
N GLY A 16 5.18 -3.46 -0.55
CA GLY A 16 4.74 -4.39 0.49
C GLY A 16 3.37 -4.03 1.09
N LEU A 17 3.14 -2.75 1.37
CA LEU A 17 1.85 -2.24 1.83
C LEU A 17 0.73 -2.44 0.80
N MET A 18 1.00 -2.23 -0.50
CA MET A 18 0.02 -2.50 -1.56
C MET A 18 -0.35 -3.98 -1.60
N PHE A 19 0.65 -4.86 -1.54
CA PHE A 19 0.43 -6.29 -1.56
C PHE A 19 -0.43 -6.74 -0.36
N LEU A 20 -0.14 -6.23 0.84
CA LEU A 20 -0.92 -6.53 2.05
C LEU A 20 -2.37 -6.01 1.95
N ALA A 21 -2.56 -4.81 1.41
CA ALA A 21 -3.90 -4.25 1.21
C ALA A 21 -4.73 -5.10 0.24
N VAL A 22 -4.15 -5.48 -0.90
CA VAL A 22 -4.82 -6.33 -1.90
C VAL A 22 -5.09 -7.73 -1.34
N ALA A 23 -4.15 -8.31 -0.60
CA ALA A 23 -4.34 -9.61 0.06
C ALA A 23 -5.49 -9.56 1.08
N SER A 24 -5.59 -8.49 1.87
CA SER A 24 -6.70 -8.27 2.80
C SER A 24 -8.05 -8.14 2.08
N ILE A 25 -8.10 -7.41 0.96
CA ILE A 25 -9.30 -7.31 0.11
C ILE A 25 -9.68 -8.67 -0.48
N TYR A 26 -8.69 -9.44 -0.95
CA TYR A 26 -8.92 -10.77 -1.51
C TYR A 26 -9.46 -11.75 -0.48
N LEU A 27 -8.88 -11.76 0.72
CA LEU A 27 -9.35 -12.60 1.83
C LEU A 27 -10.76 -12.20 2.29
N SER A 28 -11.07 -10.90 2.26
CA SER A 28 -12.42 -10.36 2.48
C SER A 28 -13.44 -10.88 1.44
N ARG A 29 -13.00 -11.16 0.21
CA ARG A 29 -13.85 -11.78 -0.83
C ARG A 29 -14.06 -13.29 -0.63
N PHE A 30 -13.07 -14.03 -0.13
CA PHE A 30 -13.11 -15.50 -0.11
C PHE A 30 -13.74 -16.12 1.15
N LYS A 31 -13.68 -15.47 2.34
CA LYS A 31 -14.07 -16.16 3.59
C LYS A 31 -15.16 -15.48 4.43
N CYS A 32 -15.48 -14.21 4.22
CA CYS A 32 -16.49 -13.51 5.02
C CYS A 32 -17.82 -13.40 4.28
N GLN A 33 -18.72 -14.37 4.49
CA GLN A 33 -20.12 -14.32 4.08
C GLN A 33 -20.89 -13.16 4.77
N ASN A 34 -20.40 -12.69 5.93
CA ASN A 34 -20.98 -11.56 6.66
C ASN A 34 -20.67 -10.24 5.94
N ARG A 35 -21.70 -9.69 5.28
CA ARG A 35 -21.65 -8.43 4.52
C ARG A 35 -21.05 -7.27 5.34
N PHE A 36 -21.33 -7.20 6.64
CA PHE A 36 -20.82 -6.15 7.54
C PHE A 36 -19.31 -6.22 7.77
N LEU A 37 -18.78 -7.40 8.16
CA LEU A 37 -17.34 -7.61 8.38
C LEU A 37 -16.55 -7.38 7.10
N LYS A 38 -17.09 -7.85 5.96
CA LYS A 38 -16.51 -7.64 4.63
C LYS A 38 -16.34 -6.16 4.31
N ILE A 39 -17.37 -5.35 4.55
CA ILE A 39 -17.34 -3.90 4.30
C ILE A 39 -16.34 -3.21 5.25
N ALA A 40 -16.32 -3.57 6.54
CA ALA A 40 -15.38 -2.97 7.49
C ALA A 40 -13.91 -3.25 7.12
N ILE A 41 -13.58 -4.52 6.85
CA ILE A 41 -12.23 -4.93 6.44
C ILE A 41 -11.86 -4.34 5.08
N SER A 42 -12.80 -4.34 4.12
CA SER A 42 -12.56 -3.76 2.80
C SER A 42 -12.35 -2.24 2.87
N SER A 43 -13.09 -1.54 3.74
CA SER A 43 -12.92 -0.10 3.93
C SER A 43 -11.56 0.22 4.55
N PHE A 44 -11.15 -0.54 5.57
CA PHE A 44 -9.83 -0.38 6.18
C PHE A 44 -8.70 -0.70 5.19
N ALA A 45 -8.84 -1.78 4.43
CA ALA A 45 -7.87 -2.14 3.41
C ALA A 45 -7.80 -1.10 2.28
N TYR A 46 -8.93 -0.48 1.90
CA TYR A 46 -8.95 0.62 0.94
C TYR A 46 -8.21 1.85 1.46
N MET A 47 -8.34 2.18 2.75
CA MET A 47 -7.54 3.24 3.39
C MET A 47 -6.04 2.92 3.34
N CYS A 48 -5.63 1.70 3.69
CA CYS A 48 -4.23 1.26 3.58
C CYS A 48 -3.72 1.30 2.13
N MET A 49 -4.54 0.89 1.16
CA MET A 49 -4.22 0.95 -0.26
C MET A 49 -4.05 2.39 -0.74
N LEU A 50 -4.91 3.32 -0.30
CA LEU A 50 -4.80 4.74 -0.60
C LEU A 50 -3.50 5.33 -0.08
N ILE A 51 -3.17 5.08 1.19
CA ILE A 51 -1.92 5.55 1.81
C ILE A 51 -0.71 5.00 1.04
N SER A 52 -0.74 3.70 0.74
CA SER A 52 0.31 3.03 -0.04
C SER A 52 0.46 3.63 -1.44
N GLY A 53 -0.65 3.88 -2.14
CA GLY A 53 -0.64 4.52 -3.45
C GLY A 53 -0.08 5.94 -3.41
N ILE A 54 -0.40 6.73 -2.38
CA ILE A 54 0.18 8.07 -2.18
C ILE A 54 1.70 7.96 -1.97
N ILE A 55 2.17 6.99 -1.18
CA ILE A 55 3.62 6.78 -0.96
C ILE A 55 4.31 6.41 -2.28
N VAL A 56 3.75 5.48 -3.07
CA VAL A 56 4.28 5.14 -4.40
C VAL A 56 4.32 6.37 -5.30
N PHE A 57 3.25 7.17 -5.31
CA PHE A 57 3.17 8.37 -6.13
C PHE A 57 4.27 9.38 -5.76
N VAL A 58 4.46 9.64 -4.47
CA VAL A 58 5.54 10.51 -3.99
C VAL A 58 6.90 9.95 -4.36
N VAL A 59 7.13 8.64 -4.24
CA VAL A 59 8.40 8.00 -4.61
C VAL A 59 8.68 8.11 -6.11
N VAL A 60 7.67 7.94 -6.96
CA VAL A 60 7.83 7.99 -8.43
C VAL A 60 8.03 9.43 -8.92
N PHE A 61 7.24 10.39 -8.41
CA PHE A 61 7.35 11.79 -8.78
C PHE A 61 8.54 12.49 -8.13
N SER A 62 9.01 12.00 -6.98
CA SER A 62 10.29 12.39 -6.43
C SER A 62 11.37 11.72 -7.27
N GLY A 63 11.61 12.30 -8.46
CA GLY A 63 12.58 11.87 -9.46
C GLY A 63 13.99 11.63 -8.91
N PRO A 64 14.92 11.16 -9.76
CA PRO A 64 16.27 10.77 -9.35
C PRO A 64 16.85 11.87 -8.45
N VAL A 65 17.21 11.49 -7.23
CA VAL A 65 17.99 12.40 -6.41
C VAL A 65 19.33 12.50 -7.10
N ASN A 66 19.66 13.70 -7.55
CA ASN A 66 21.02 14.01 -7.94
C ASN A 66 21.80 14.04 -6.62
N GLU A 67 22.72 13.10 -6.50
CA GLU A 67 23.60 12.81 -5.36
C GLU A 67 22.95 12.67 -3.96
#